data_AF-A0A661NVX8-F1
#
_entry.id   AF-A0A661NVX8-F1
#
_cell.length_a   1.000
_cell.length_b   1.000
_cell.length_c   1.000
_cell.angle_alpha   90.00
_cell.angle_beta   90.00
_cell.angle_gamma   90.00
#
_symmetry.space_group_name_H-M   'P 1'
#
loop_
_entity.id
_entity.type
_entity.pdbx_description
1 polymer ?
#
loop_
_entity_poly.entity_id
_entity_poly.type
_entity_poly.pdbx_seq_one_letter_code
_entity_poly.pdbx_strand_id
1 'polypeptide(L)'
;MSCRQFSCWLLIATLVPASCLAAGDSASRRLRKSQPSTLFHQIQASLSRAAGFLCAFPRDQLRFDAAIGTTAAWQLLPLPDLDCARQQALQVAGKDHDNPLRRFFDPAVHIRRAAVQGWQAPARGRINTNRPVSEALWCDRYPLRSQTLAYITGPMRDRGGFHSTHALWSLVIARQRGCLEHRRFLQLSTDLRRELRRAQAGERAISSTRQIDLFAERALFLALAGEEKDLSTWLGQLLSLQNPDGSFGIRQHGQPHYPEYHATMISSWLLAWWLHRHHGR
;
A
#
# COMPACT_ATOMS: atom_id res chain seq x y z
N MET A 1 7.12 -19.48 -45.49
CA MET A 1 7.81 -20.19 -44.39
C MET A 1 7.47 -19.52 -43.06
N SER A 2 7.77 -20.18 -41.93
CA SER A 2 7.52 -19.75 -40.54
C SER A 2 6.21 -20.21 -39.89
N CYS A 3 6.39 -21.09 -38.91
CA CYS A 3 5.48 -21.58 -37.89
C CYS A 3 6.37 -21.72 -36.62
N ARG A 4 5.91 -21.61 -35.38
CA ARG A 4 4.68 -22.12 -34.76
C ARG A 4 4.13 -21.17 -33.68
N GLN A 5 3.00 -21.60 -33.11
CA GLN A 5 2.42 -21.14 -31.83
C GLN A 5 3.44 -21.15 -30.68
N PHE A 6 3.17 -20.33 -29.65
CA PHE A 6 3.34 -20.74 -28.24
C PHE A 6 2.14 -20.27 -27.43
N SER A 7 1.75 -21.06 -26.43
CA SER A 7 0.61 -20.80 -25.52
C SER A 7 1.04 -20.98 -24.06
N CYS A 8 0.16 -20.58 -23.14
CA CYS A 8 0.19 -20.75 -21.68
C CYS A 8 0.93 -19.70 -20.82
N TRP A 9 0.11 -18.91 -20.11
CA TRP A 9 0.06 -18.63 -18.65
C TRP A 9 1.33 -18.50 -17.77
N LEU A 10 1.15 -17.76 -16.66
CA LEU A 10 2.07 -17.31 -15.57
C LEU A 10 2.60 -15.87 -15.81
N LEU A 11 2.65 -14.94 -14.84
CA LEU A 11 2.25 -14.95 -13.42
C LEU A 11 1.94 -13.52 -12.95
N ILE A 12 0.70 -13.23 -12.53
CA ILE A 12 0.42 -12.09 -11.63
C ILE A 12 0.40 -12.64 -10.20
N ALA A 13 1.60 -12.86 -9.63
CA ALA A 13 1.73 -13.22 -8.21
C ALA A 13 3.02 -12.67 -7.56
N THR A 14 3.54 -11.54 -8.02
CA THR A 14 4.75 -10.90 -7.41
C THR A 14 4.42 -9.89 -6.31
N LEU A 15 3.24 -10.01 -5.67
CA LEU A 15 2.98 -9.44 -4.34
C LEU A 15 2.87 -10.51 -3.23
N VAL A 16 3.06 -11.79 -3.56
CA VAL A 16 3.30 -12.89 -2.60
C VAL A 16 4.60 -13.59 -3.01
N PRO A 17 5.64 -13.67 -2.17
CA PRO A 17 6.93 -14.21 -2.58
C PRO A 17 6.88 -15.74 -2.79
N ALA A 18 7.19 -16.20 -4.00
CA ALA A 18 7.26 -17.61 -4.38
C ALA A 18 8.54 -18.32 -3.88
N SER A 19 8.96 -18.07 -2.63
CA SER A 19 10.19 -18.60 -2.04
C SER A 19 9.97 -19.18 -0.63
N CYS A 20 9.02 -20.13 -0.53
CA CYS A 20 8.79 -21.00 0.63
C CYS A 20 8.55 -22.48 0.25
N LEU A 21 9.27 -23.01 -0.75
CA LEU A 21 9.39 -24.44 -1.07
C LEU A 21 10.83 -24.69 -1.55
N ALA A 22 11.61 -25.68 -1.09
CA ALA A 22 11.37 -26.62 0.00
C ALA A 22 12.69 -27.14 0.61
N ALA A 23 12.71 -27.32 1.94
CA ALA A 23 13.49 -28.29 2.72
C ALA A 23 13.01 -28.14 4.18
N GLY A 24 12.55 -29.15 4.92
CA GLY A 24 12.45 -30.58 4.59
C GLY A 24 12.74 -31.41 5.83
N ASP A 25 11.84 -31.42 6.82
CA ASP A 25 11.65 -32.63 7.64
C ASP A 25 10.34 -32.66 8.47
N SER A 26 9.56 -33.73 8.24
CA SER A 26 8.89 -34.60 9.21
C SER A 26 8.36 -34.04 10.55
N ALA A 27 7.12 -33.52 10.57
CA ALA A 27 6.21 -33.69 11.72
C ALA A 27 4.73 -33.46 11.35
N SER A 28 3.89 -34.49 11.48
CA SER A 28 2.45 -34.44 11.22
C SER A 28 1.68 -33.53 12.21
N ARG A 29 1.64 -32.22 11.95
CA ARG A 29 0.73 -31.31 12.66
C ARG A 29 -0.70 -31.50 12.16
N ARG A 30 -1.53 -32.13 12.99
CA ARG A 30 -2.99 -32.14 12.82
C ARG A 30 -3.49 -30.69 12.69
N LEU A 31 -4.02 -30.34 11.52
CA LEU A 31 -4.74 -29.08 11.30
C LEU A 31 -6.01 -29.07 12.16
N ARG A 32 -5.90 -28.65 13.42
CA ARG A 32 -7.05 -28.11 14.14
C ARG A 32 -7.55 -26.92 13.34
N LYS A 33 -8.80 -27.00 12.85
CA LYS A 33 -9.55 -25.83 12.41
C LYS A 33 -9.79 -24.96 13.65
N SER A 34 -8.82 -24.13 14.00
CA SER A 34 -9.01 -23.07 14.99
C SER A 34 -10.13 -22.17 14.48
N GLN A 35 -11.16 -21.94 15.30
CA GLN A 35 -12.17 -20.94 14.97
C GLN A 35 -11.48 -19.59 14.73
N PRO A 36 -11.98 -18.75 13.80
CA PRO A 36 -11.40 -17.43 13.58
C PRO A 36 -11.48 -16.61 14.87
N SER A 37 -10.47 -15.78 15.12
CA SER A 37 -10.45 -14.93 16.31
C SER A 37 -11.54 -13.84 16.23
N THR A 38 -11.91 -13.27 17.37
CA THR A 38 -12.82 -12.10 17.42
C THR A 38 -12.31 -10.96 16.51
N LEU A 39 -10.99 -10.77 16.46
CA LEU A 39 -10.33 -9.77 15.62
C LEU A 39 -10.54 -10.06 14.12
N PHE A 40 -10.50 -11.32 13.67
CA PHE A 40 -10.78 -11.67 12.27
C PHE A 40 -12.19 -11.22 11.86
N HIS A 41 -13.20 -11.54 12.67
CA HIS A 41 -14.58 -11.17 12.38
C HIS A 41 -14.80 -9.64 12.42
N GLN A 42 -14.14 -8.94 13.35
CA GLN A 42 -14.16 -7.47 13.42
C GLN A 42 -13.54 -6.83 12.16
N ILE A 43 -12.38 -7.32 11.72
CA ILE A 43 -11.69 -6.81 10.53
C ILE A 43 -12.51 -7.10 9.26
N GLN A 44 -13.04 -8.31 9.11
CA GLN A 44 -13.89 -8.67 7.97
C GLN A 44 -15.13 -7.77 7.89
N ALA A 45 -15.85 -7.59 8.99
CA ALA A 45 -17.03 -6.72 9.03
C ALA A 45 -16.69 -5.24 8.79
N SER A 46 -15.55 -4.77 9.29
CA SER A 46 -15.07 -3.40 9.09
C SER A 46 -14.70 -3.14 7.62
N LEU A 47 -13.95 -4.07 7.00
CA LEU A 47 -13.60 -3.99 5.58
C LEU A 47 -14.84 -4.02 4.68
N SER A 48 -15.83 -4.85 4.99
CA SER A 48 -17.10 -4.87 4.24
C SER A 48 -17.82 -3.52 4.27
N ARG A 49 -17.93 -2.88 5.45
CA ARG A 49 -18.52 -1.53 5.55
C ARG A 49 -17.70 -0.48 4.80
N ALA A 50 -16.38 -0.52 4.93
CA ALA A 50 -15.49 0.41 4.25
C ALA A 50 -15.55 0.26 2.72
N ALA A 51 -15.65 -0.97 2.21
CA ALA A 51 -15.85 -1.24 0.80
C ALA A 51 -17.19 -0.69 0.30
N GLY A 52 -18.27 -0.87 1.05
CA GLY A 52 -19.58 -0.26 0.76
C GLY A 52 -19.52 1.26 0.69
N PHE A 53 -18.86 1.92 1.64
CA PHE A 53 -18.60 3.36 1.60
C PHE A 53 -17.82 3.78 0.35
N LEU A 54 -16.71 3.11 0.04
CA LEU A 54 -15.86 3.41 -1.10
C LEU A 54 -16.59 3.21 -2.45
N CYS A 55 -17.52 2.26 -2.52
CA CYS A 55 -18.40 2.04 -3.67
C CYS A 55 -19.53 3.09 -3.77
N ALA A 56 -20.06 3.58 -2.65
CA ALA A 56 -21.10 4.61 -2.63
C ALA A 56 -20.58 6.05 -2.79
N PHE A 57 -19.26 6.25 -2.79
CA PHE A 57 -18.66 7.59 -2.78
C PHE A 57 -18.89 8.38 -4.09
N PRO A 58 -19.18 9.70 -4.04
CA PRO A 58 -19.42 10.51 -5.23
C PRO A 58 -18.24 10.50 -6.22
N ARG A 59 -18.47 9.94 -7.42
CA ARG A 59 -17.46 9.74 -8.47
C ARG A 59 -16.81 11.04 -8.96
N ASP A 60 -17.53 12.15 -8.94
CA ASP A 60 -17.07 13.49 -9.29
C ASP A 60 -16.06 14.07 -8.28
N GLN A 61 -15.98 13.51 -7.08
CA GLN A 61 -15.10 13.95 -5.99
C GLN A 61 -13.87 13.04 -5.80
N LEU A 62 -13.79 11.93 -6.54
CA LEU A 62 -12.64 11.04 -6.58
C LEU A 62 -11.43 11.69 -7.29
N ARG A 63 -10.24 11.19 -7.00
CA ARG A 63 -8.97 11.57 -7.64
C ARG A 63 -8.27 10.35 -8.23
N PHE A 64 -7.25 10.56 -9.05
CA PHE A 64 -6.56 9.48 -9.78
C PHE A 64 -5.84 8.47 -8.86
N ASP A 65 -5.39 8.93 -7.69
CA ASP A 65 -4.64 8.15 -6.70
C ASP A 65 -5.51 7.13 -5.96
N ALA A 66 -6.82 7.37 -5.87
CA ALA A 66 -7.83 6.41 -5.41
C ALA A 66 -7.68 5.03 -6.04
N ALA A 67 -7.34 5.00 -7.34
CA ALA A 67 -7.30 3.77 -8.11
C ALA A 67 -6.16 2.82 -7.66
N ILE A 68 -5.09 3.36 -7.05
CA ILE A 68 -3.96 2.56 -6.57
C ILE A 68 -4.37 1.74 -5.35
N GLY A 69 -4.87 2.39 -4.30
CA GLY A 69 -5.22 1.73 -3.05
C GLY A 69 -6.43 0.79 -3.18
N THR A 70 -7.46 1.17 -3.94
CA THR A 70 -8.59 0.25 -4.21
C THR A 70 -8.17 -0.98 -5.00
N THR A 71 -7.27 -0.83 -5.99
CA THR A 71 -6.76 -1.98 -6.75
C THR A 71 -5.89 -2.88 -5.88
N ALA A 72 -5.02 -2.31 -5.04
CA ALA A 72 -4.18 -3.09 -4.14
C ALA A 72 -5.01 -3.85 -3.09
N ALA A 73 -6.05 -3.22 -2.51
CA ALA A 73 -6.97 -3.88 -1.59
C ALA A 73 -7.76 -5.02 -2.27
N TRP A 74 -8.30 -4.77 -3.47
CA TRP A 74 -9.06 -5.77 -4.24
C TRP A 74 -8.20 -6.97 -4.69
N GLN A 75 -6.93 -6.74 -5.07
CA GLN A 75 -6.01 -7.83 -5.42
C GLN A 75 -5.68 -8.75 -4.23
N LEU A 76 -5.69 -8.21 -3.00
CA LEU A 76 -5.49 -9.00 -1.78
C LEU A 76 -6.77 -9.73 -1.36
N LEU A 77 -7.94 -9.12 -1.56
CA LEU A 77 -9.24 -9.69 -1.26
C LEU A 77 -10.33 -9.18 -2.23
N PRO A 78 -10.75 -9.97 -3.24
CA PRO A 78 -11.64 -9.52 -4.31
C PRO A 78 -13.12 -9.52 -3.90
N LEU A 79 -13.49 -8.58 -3.03
CA LEU A 79 -14.90 -8.36 -2.63
C LEU A 79 -15.67 -7.58 -3.72
N PRO A 80 -16.99 -7.82 -3.91
CA PRO A 80 -17.81 -7.10 -4.89
C PRO A 80 -17.77 -5.57 -4.72
N ASP A 81 -17.89 -5.08 -3.49
CA ASP A 81 -17.88 -3.63 -3.21
C ASP A 81 -16.49 -3.01 -3.40
N LEU A 82 -15.42 -3.79 -3.16
CA LEU A 82 -14.05 -3.35 -3.50
C LEU A 82 -13.84 -3.32 -5.02
N ASP A 83 -14.46 -4.23 -5.79
CA ASP A 83 -14.43 -4.14 -7.24
C ASP A 83 -15.22 -2.93 -7.73
N CYS A 84 -16.42 -2.66 -7.19
CA CYS A 84 -17.19 -1.45 -7.47
C CYS A 84 -16.35 -0.18 -7.25
N ALA A 85 -15.76 -0.01 -6.06
CA ALA A 85 -14.89 1.11 -5.73
C ALA A 85 -13.71 1.22 -6.70
N ARG A 86 -13.06 0.09 -7.01
CA ARG A 86 -11.97 -0.01 -7.99
C ARG A 86 -12.40 0.44 -9.37
N GLN A 87 -13.54 -0.03 -9.89
CA GLN A 87 -14.03 0.36 -11.22
C GLN A 87 -14.32 1.86 -11.31
N GLN A 88 -14.90 2.46 -10.27
CA GLN A 88 -15.14 3.91 -10.25
C GLN A 88 -13.83 4.71 -10.24
N ALA A 89 -12.88 4.31 -9.39
CA ALA A 89 -11.57 4.95 -9.32
C ALA A 89 -10.78 4.77 -10.63
N LEU A 90 -10.84 3.59 -11.27
CA LEU A 90 -10.27 3.32 -12.59
C LEU A 90 -10.83 4.25 -13.67
N GLN A 91 -12.14 4.50 -13.68
CA GLN A 91 -12.78 5.40 -14.63
C GLN A 91 -12.41 6.88 -14.42
N VAL A 92 -11.93 7.26 -13.24
CA VAL A 92 -11.42 8.61 -12.95
C VAL A 92 -9.95 8.69 -13.33
N ALA A 93 -9.12 7.74 -12.87
CA ALA A 93 -7.71 7.66 -13.26
C ALA A 93 -7.52 7.51 -14.78
N GLY A 94 -8.45 6.86 -15.49
CA GLY A 94 -8.44 6.73 -16.96
C GLY A 94 -8.56 8.05 -17.73
N LYS A 95 -8.99 9.14 -17.07
CA LYS A 95 -9.00 10.50 -17.64
C LYS A 95 -7.65 11.20 -17.54
N ASP A 96 -6.75 10.73 -16.69
CA ASP A 96 -5.42 11.30 -16.52
C ASP A 96 -4.46 10.73 -17.58
N HIS A 97 -3.81 11.61 -18.35
CA HIS A 97 -2.79 11.20 -19.30
C HIS A 97 -1.55 10.60 -18.62
N ASP A 98 -1.28 10.95 -17.37
CA ASP A 98 -0.19 10.44 -16.54
C ASP A 98 -0.64 9.36 -15.53
N ASN A 99 -1.83 8.75 -15.77
CA ASN A 99 -2.50 7.76 -14.93
C ASN A 99 -1.51 6.84 -14.18
N PRO A 100 -1.32 7.04 -12.87
CA PRO A 100 -0.31 6.30 -12.13
C PRO A 100 -0.71 4.84 -11.94
N LEU A 101 -2.00 4.46 -11.95
CA LEU A 101 -2.38 3.06 -11.88
C LEU A 101 -1.80 2.24 -13.04
N ARG A 102 -1.76 2.78 -14.26
CA ARG A 102 -1.08 2.07 -15.36
C ARG A 102 0.38 1.77 -15.00
N ARG A 103 1.07 2.72 -14.35
CA ARG A 103 2.45 2.51 -13.88
C ARG A 103 2.58 1.37 -12.87
N PHE A 104 1.56 1.15 -12.03
CA PHE A 104 1.58 0.13 -10.97
C PHE A 104 1.15 -1.26 -11.45
N PHE A 105 0.17 -1.34 -12.36
CA PHE A 105 -0.57 -2.57 -12.62
C PHE A 105 -0.73 -2.94 -14.10
N ASP A 106 -0.35 -2.07 -15.05
CA ASP A 106 -0.42 -2.37 -16.49
C ASP A 106 0.98 -2.76 -17.03
N PRO A 107 1.25 -4.05 -17.29
CA PRO A 107 2.55 -4.49 -17.79
C PRO A 107 2.84 -4.01 -19.22
N ALA A 108 1.83 -3.55 -19.97
CA ALA A 108 2.00 -3.04 -21.32
C ALA A 108 2.38 -1.54 -21.37
N VAL A 109 2.34 -0.81 -20.24
CA VAL A 109 2.55 0.64 -20.29
C VAL A 109 3.99 1.02 -20.68
N HIS A 110 4.13 1.75 -21.78
CA HIS A 110 5.41 2.24 -22.27
C HIS A 110 5.83 3.54 -21.57
N ILE A 111 6.43 3.43 -20.38
CA ILE A 111 7.04 4.58 -19.70
C ILE A 111 8.47 4.88 -20.23
N ARG A 112 8.81 6.16 -20.34
CA ARG A 112 10.14 6.65 -20.75
C ARG A 112 11.01 6.93 -19.51
N ARG A 113 12.34 6.74 -19.60
CA ARG A 113 13.29 7.02 -18.50
C ARG A 113 13.12 8.42 -17.91
N ALA A 114 12.87 9.43 -18.74
CA ALA A 114 12.66 10.81 -18.30
C ALA A 114 11.44 10.99 -17.36
N ALA A 115 10.37 10.19 -17.52
CA ALA A 115 9.21 10.25 -16.63
C ALA A 115 9.51 9.64 -15.24
N VAL A 116 10.43 8.69 -15.17
CA VAL A 116 10.81 7.94 -13.96
C VAL A 116 11.98 8.61 -13.20
N GLN A 117 13.01 9.03 -13.94
CA GLN A 117 14.30 9.49 -13.41
C GLN A 117 14.65 10.93 -13.83
N GLY A 118 13.77 11.64 -14.55
CA GLY A 118 13.98 13.05 -14.93
C GLY A 118 13.83 14.07 -13.80
N TRP A 119 13.78 13.60 -12.55
CA TRP A 119 13.75 14.43 -11.34
C TRP A 119 15.10 14.36 -10.61
N GLN A 120 15.47 15.43 -9.91
CA GLN A 120 16.64 15.50 -9.05
C GLN A 120 16.22 15.76 -7.60
N ALA A 121 16.98 15.24 -6.65
CA ALA A 121 16.79 15.58 -5.24
C ALA A 121 17.12 17.07 -5.02
N PRO A 122 16.28 17.84 -4.34
CA PRO A 122 16.50 19.27 -4.17
C PRO A 122 17.56 19.52 -3.09
N ALA A 123 18.35 20.58 -3.25
CA ALA A 123 19.34 20.98 -2.23
C ALA A 123 18.70 21.45 -0.91
N ARG A 124 17.42 21.88 -0.95
CA ARG A 124 16.62 22.28 0.22
C ARG A 124 15.15 21.88 0.00
N GLY A 125 14.44 21.51 1.06
CA GLY A 125 13.04 21.11 0.99
C GLY A 125 12.84 19.65 0.55
N ARG A 126 11.63 19.32 0.12
CA ARG A 126 11.24 17.97 -0.33
C ARG A 126 10.46 18.07 -1.64
N ILE A 127 10.56 17.03 -2.46
CA ILE A 127 9.74 16.84 -3.67
C ILE A 127 8.51 15.99 -3.38
N ASN A 128 7.55 16.03 -4.30
CA ASN A 128 6.39 15.13 -4.32
C ASN A 128 6.83 13.65 -4.13
N THR A 129 6.21 12.99 -3.15
CA THR A 129 6.53 11.62 -2.71
C THR A 129 6.39 10.57 -3.81
N ASN A 130 5.57 10.81 -4.84
CA ASN A 130 5.37 9.91 -5.97
C ASN A 130 6.61 9.80 -6.87
N ARG A 131 7.58 10.72 -6.79
CA ARG A 131 8.82 10.68 -7.58
C ARG A 131 9.73 9.48 -7.22
N PRO A 132 10.18 9.31 -5.96
CA PRO A 132 10.93 8.11 -5.55
C PRO A 132 10.10 6.82 -5.63
N VAL A 133 8.80 6.88 -5.34
CA VAL A 133 7.89 5.73 -5.47
C VAL A 133 7.83 5.24 -6.93
N SER A 134 7.69 6.15 -7.91
CA SER A 134 7.71 5.81 -9.33
C SER A 134 9.06 5.25 -9.79
N GLU A 135 10.18 5.72 -9.23
CA GLU A 135 11.50 5.13 -9.54
C GLU A 135 11.69 3.73 -8.96
N ALA A 136 11.20 3.48 -7.74
CA ALA A 136 11.18 2.14 -7.17
C ALA A 136 10.23 1.19 -7.94
N LEU A 137 9.15 1.71 -8.51
CA LEU A 137 8.17 0.93 -9.26
C LEU A 137 8.67 0.46 -10.63
N TRP A 138 9.65 1.16 -11.20
CA TRP A 138 10.22 0.89 -12.53
C TRP A 138 11.69 0.46 -12.49
N CYS A 139 12.16 0.06 -11.31
CA CYS A 139 13.56 -0.22 -11.04
C CYS A 139 14.14 -1.41 -11.83
N ASP A 140 13.27 -2.33 -12.27
CA ASP A 140 13.54 -3.47 -13.13
C ASP A 140 13.90 -3.06 -14.57
N ARG A 141 13.35 -1.91 -15.02
CA ARG A 141 13.64 -1.32 -16.35
C ARG A 141 14.66 -0.18 -16.27
N TYR A 142 14.62 0.59 -15.20
CA TYR A 142 15.46 1.76 -14.95
C TYR A 142 16.08 1.66 -13.56
N PRO A 143 17.28 1.06 -13.42
CA PRO A 143 17.89 0.78 -12.13
C PRO A 143 17.90 2.00 -11.19
N LEU A 144 17.52 1.75 -9.94
CA LEU A 144 17.45 2.76 -8.88
C LEU A 144 18.76 3.51 -8.73
N ARG A 145 18.70 4.84 -8.89
CA ARG A 145 19.87 5.71 -8.73
C ARG A 145 20.37 5.72 -7.29
N SER A 146 21.69 5.78 -7.11
CA SER A 146 22.31 5.96 -5.79
C SER A 146 21.86 7.27 -5.13
N GLN A 147 21.66 8.33 -5.92
CA GLN A 147 21.10 9.61 -5.44
C GLN A 147 19.66 9.46 -4.95
N THR A 148 18.84 8.62 -5.59
CA THR A 148 17.46 8.35 -5.16
C THR A 148 17.43 7.59 -3.85
N LEU A 149 18.28 6.57 -3.68
CA LEU A 149 18.42 5.86 -2.40
C LEU A 149 18.91 6.80 -1.29
N ALA A 150 19.93 7.63 -1.56
CA ALA A 150 20.45 8.61 -0.60
C ALA A 150 19.39 9.66 -0.20
N TYR A 151 18.55 10.11 -1.13
CA TYR A 151 17.43 10.99 -0.86
C TYR A 151 16.39 10.33 0.06
N ILE A 152 15.95 9.12 -0.30
CA ILE A 152 14.95 8.31 0.45
C ILE A 152 15.39 8.07 1.89
N THR A 153 16.65 7.67 2.13
CA THR A 153 17.15 7.36 3.49
C THR A 153 17.59 8.58 4.30
N GLY A 154 17.63 9.76 3.67
CA GLY A 154 18.11 11.01 4.26
C GLY A 154 17.10 12.15 4.11
N PRO A 155 17.34 13.15 3.22
CA PRO A 155 16.53 14.38 3.12
C PRO A 155 15.02 14.21 2.95
N MET A 156 14.54 13.08 2.40
CA MET A 156 13.10 12.82 2.28
C MET A 156 12.42 12.74 3.65
N ARG A 157 13.11 12.27 4.69
CA ARG A 157 12.53 11.97 6.01
C ARG A 157 11.89 13.20 6.67
N ASP A 158 10.69 13.03 7.21
CA ASP A 158 9.89 14.09 7.86
C ASP A 158 9.37 13.72 9.26
N ARG A 159 10.14 12.89 10.00
CA ARG A 159 9.85 12.45 11.38
C ARG A 159 8.59 11.60 11.49
N GLY A 160 8.32 10.79 10.46
CA GLY A 160 7.15 9.93 10.37
C GLY A 160 5.90 10.62 9.82
N GLY A 161 6.04 11.68 9.04
CA GLY A 161 4.99 12.18 8.16
C GLY A 161 4.89 11.38 6.86
N PHE A 162 4.12 11.93 5.91
CA PHE A 162 3.87 11.31 4.61
C PHE A 162 5.14 11.08 3.77
N HIS A 163 6.21 11.86 3.97
CA HIS A 163 7.45 11.61 3.23
C HIS A 163 8.20 10.41 3.79
N SER A 164 8.23 10.22 5.12
CA SER A 164 8.83 9.03 5.71
C SER A 164 8.02 7.74 5.45
N THR A 165 6.68 7.82 5.35
CA THR A 165 5.85 6.67 4.93
C THR A 165 6.18 6.26 3.50
N HIS A 166 6.17 7.21 2.57
CA HIS A 166 6.46 6.96 1.15
C HIS A 166 7.94 6.61 0.90
N ALA A 167 8.87 7.08 1.73
CA ALA A 167 10.27 6.66 1.71
C ALA A 167 10.41 5.16 2.03
N LEU A 168 9.73 4.68 3.08
CA LEU A 168 9.70 3.25 3.40
C LEU A 168 8.99 2.44 2.30
N TRP A 169 7.86 2.93 1.79
CA TRP A 169 7.12 2.29 0.70
C TRP A 169 7.97 2.14 -0.57
N SER A 170 8.76 3.16 -0.93
CA SER A 170 9.71 3.10 -2.05
C SER A 170 10.73 1.96 -1.87
N LEU A 171 11.30 1.79 -0.66
CA LEU A 171 12.21 0.68 -0.37
C LEU A 171 11.51 -0.70 -0.39
N VAL A 172 10.25 -0.76 0.05
CA VAL A 172 9.42 -1.98 0.01
C VAL A 172 9.14 -2.40 -1.43
N ILE A 173 8.72 -1.48 -2.31
CA ILE A 173 8.49 -1.75 -3.74
C ILE A 173 9.80 -2.22 -4.39
N ALA A 174 10.90 -1.51 -4.16
CA ALA A 174 12.21 -1.86 -4.71
C ALA A 174 12.65 -3.29 -4.34
N ARG A 175 12.37 -3.71 -3.10
CA ARG A 175 12.59 -5.08 -2.62
C ARG A 175 11.65 -6.08 -3.29
N GLN A 176 10.35 -5.76 -3.38
CA GLN A 176 9.35 -6.64 -4.01
C GLN A 176 9.60 -6.86 -5.51
N ARG A 177 10.15 -5.86 -6.21
CA ARG A 177 10.57 -5.98 -7.62
C ARG A 177 11.96 -6.58 -7.83
N GLY A 178 12.62 -7.05 -6.77
CA GLY A 178 13.95 -7.67 -6.87
C GLY A 178 15.13 -6.72 -7.09
N CYS A 179 14.88 -5.41 -7.17
CA CYS A 179 15.91 -4.38 -7.39
C CYS A 179 16.71 -4.02 -6.12
N LEU A 180 16.28 -4.52 -4.97
CA LEU A 180 16.93 -4.28 -3.68
C LEU A 180 16.95 -5.56 -2.85
N GLU A 181 18.15 -6.15 -2.71
CA GLU A 181 18.35 -7.35 -1.90
C GLU A 181 17.83 -7.18 -0.46
N HIS A 182 17.35 -8.27 0.15
CA HIS A 182 16.79 -8.24 1.50
C HIS A 182 17.75 -7.63 2.54
N ARG A 183 19.04 -8.02 2.52
CA ARG A 183 20.05 -7.45 3.43
C ARG A 183 20.23 -5.95 3.26
N ARG A 184 20.24 -5.46 2.00
CA ARG A 184 20.38 -4.04 1.70
C ARG A 184 19.12 -3.24 2.03
N PHE A 185 17.94 -3.82 1.82
CA PHE A 185 16.67 -3.28 2.28
C PHE A 185 16.67 -3.09 3.80
N LEU A 186 17.09 -4.09 4.60
CA LEU A 186 17.15 -3.97 6.05
C LEU A 186 18.08 -2.83 6.49
N GLN A 187 19.28 -2.72 5.91
CA GLN A 187 20.21 -1.61 6.19
C GLN A 187 19.58 -0.24 5.91
N LEU A 188 19.01 -0.04 4.72
CA LEU A 188 18.44 1.26 4.31
C LEU A 188 17.15 1.61 5.05
N SER A 189 16.32 0.62 5.39
CA SER A 189 15.02 0.83 6.04
C SER A 189 15.07 0.91 7.57
N THR A 190 16.16 0.49 8.23
CA THR A 190 16.25 0.43 9.70
C THR A 190 15.89 1.76 10.36
N ASP A 191 16.45 2.85 9.86
CA ASP A 191 16.24 4.19 10.40
C ASP A 191 14.82 4.72 10.16
N LEU A 192 14.28 4.48 8.96
CA LEU A 192 12.90 4.80 8.58
C LEU A 192 11.90 4.01 9.44
N ARG A 193 12.08 2.70 9.60
CA ARG A 193 11.24 1.84 10.46
C ARG A 193 11.24 2.32 11.90
N ARG A 194 12.43 2.63 12.45
CA ARG A 194 12.56 3.17 13.82
C ARG A 194 11.84 4.52 13.97
N GLU A 195 11.92 5.39 12.96
CA GLU A 195 11.24 6.68 12.93
C GLU A 195 9.71 6.53 12.85
N LEU A 196 9.21 5.71 11.93
CA LEU A 196 7.77 5.43 11.80
C LEU A 196 7.20 4.77 13.06
N ARG A 197 7.90 3.80 13.66
CA ARG A 197 7.48 3.17 14.93
C ARG A 197 7.38 4.18 16.08
N ARG A 198 8.32 5.13 16.17
CA ARG A 198 8.27 6.21 17.17
C ARG A 198 7.09 7.15 16.93
N ALA A 199 6.82 7.52 15.68
CA ALA A 199 5.67 8.35 15.34
C ALA A 199 4.34 7.63 15.62
N GLN A 200 4.25 6.33 15.26
CA GLN A 200 3.07 5.49 15.52
C GLN A 200 2.76 5.35 17.01
N ALA A 201 3.78 5.21 17.86
CA ALA A 201 3.61 5.14 19.32
C ALA A 201 3.42 6.51 19.99
N GLY A 202 3.84 7.60 19.34
CA GLY A 202 3.74 8.97 19.85
C GLY A 202 2.41 9.68 19.52
N GLU A 203 1.64 9.18 18.56
CA GLU A 203 0.37 9.74 18.12
C GLU A 203 -0.72 9.56 19.20
N ARG A 204 -0.92 10.58 20.04
CA ARG A 204 -1.98 10.62 21.07
C ARG A 204 -3.20 11.38 20.55
N ALA A 205 -4.40 10.81 20.77
CA ALA A 205 -5.69 11.38 20.40
C ALA A 205 -5.80 11.80 18.93
N ILE A 206 -6.02 10.82 18.05
CA ILE A 206 -6.34 11.04 16.64
C ILE A 206 -7.65 11.84 16.55
N SER A 207 -7.59 13.07 16.04
CA SER A 207 -8.69 14.05 16.07
C SER A 207 -8.97 14.69 14.71
N SER A 208 -8.32 14.20 13.64
CA SER A 208 -8.55 14.64 12.27
C SER A 208 -8.40 13.49 11.27
N THR A 209 -9.10 13.57 10.14
CA THR A 209 -8.97 12.62 9.01
C THR A 209 -7.51 12.44 8.57
N ARG A 210 -6.73 13.53 8.53
CA ARG A 210 -5.31 13.50 8.17
C ARG A 210 -4.46 12.66 9.14
N GLN A 211 -4.82 12.62 10.43
CA GLN A 211 -4.14 11.76 11.40
C GLN A 211 -4.57 10.30 11.27
N ILE A 212 -5.85 10.02 10.97
CA ILE A 212 -6.32 8.65 10.68
C ILE A 212 -5.57 8.09 9.47
N ASP A 213 -5.54 8.87 8.39
CA ASP A 213 -4.84 8.57 7.14
C ASP A 213 -3.35 8.27 7.36
N LEU A 214 -2.64 9.17 8.04
CA LEU A 214 -1.22 9.00 8.35
C LEU A 214 -0.94 7.84 9.32
N PHE A 215 -1.84 7.57 10.27
CA PHE A 215 -1.74 6.41 11.17
C PHE A 215 -1.92 5.09 10.40
N ALA A 216 -2.88 5.04 9.47
CA ALA A 216 -3.12 3.89 8.62
C ALA A 216 -1.96 3.65 7.63
N GLU A 217 -1.43 4.71 6.99
CA GLU A 217 -0.24 4.61 6.12
C GLU A 217 0.97 4.06 6.88
N ARG A 218 1.28 4.63 8.05
CA ARG A 218 2.39 4.16 8.89
C ARG A 218 2.25 2.67 9.22
N ALA A 219 1.08 2.25 9.70
CA ALA A 219 0.81 0.86 10.03
C ALA A 219 0.94 -0.06 8.80
N LEU A 220 0.40 0.34 7.65
CA LEU A 220 0.49 -0.39 6.38
C LEU A 220 1.93 -0.57 5.90
N PHE A 221 2.71 0.50 5.80
CA PHE A 221 4.06 0.40 5.27
C PHE A 221 5.05 -0.21 6.27
N LEU A 222 4.78 -0.12 7.57
CA LEU A 222 5.46 -0.94 8.60
C LEU A 222 5.15 -2.43 8.41
N ALA A 223 3.88 -2.80 8.28
CA ALA A 223 3.47 -4.19 8.05
C ALA A 223 4.09 -4.77 6.76
N LEU A 224 4.04 -4.04 5.65
CA LEU A 224 4.69 -4.41 4.38
C LEU A 224 6.24 -4.49 4.49
N ALA A 225 6.85 -3.73 5.40
CA ALA A 225 8.28 -3.85 5.72
C ALA A 225 8.62 -5.06 6.62
N GLY A 226 7.62 -5.75 7.17
CA GLY A 226 7.76 -6.91 8.07
C GLY A 226 7.63 -6.60 9.56
N GLU A 227 7.11 -5.42 9.93
CA GLU A 227 6.89 -5.00 11.33
C GLU A 227 5.49 -5.42 11.83
N GLU A 228 5.25 -6.73 11.90
CA GLU A 228 3.93 -7.28 12.25
C GLU A 228 3.64 -7.30 13.77
N LYS A 229 4.66 -7.14 14.63
CA LYS A 229 4.58 -7.42 16.09
C LYS A 229 3.44 -6.70 16.81
N ASP A 230 3.27 -5.40 16.53
CA ASP A 230 2.33 -4.53 17.24
C ASP A 230 1.06 -4.26 16.40
N LEU A 231 0.94 -4.93 15.24
CA LEU A 231 -0.07 -4.64 14.24
C LEU A 231 -1.50 -4.89 14.73
N SER A 232 -1.75 -5.94 15.51
CA SER A 232 -3.06 -6.21 16.11
C SER A 232 -3.53 -5.07 17.01
N THR A 233 -2.62 -4.39 17.71
CA THR A 233 -2.92 -3.22 18.55
C THR A 233 -3.27 -2.01 17.67
N TRP A 234 -2.49 -1.75 16.62
CA TRP A 234 -2.77 -0.66 15.68
C TRP A 234 -4.08 -0.88 14.92
N LEU A 235 -4.39 -2.13 14.56
CA LEU A 235 -5.68 -2.51 13.97
C LEU A 235 -6.83 -2.27 14.95
N GLY A 236 -6.71 -2.68 16.21
CA GLY A 236 -7.73 -2.38 17.23
C GLY A 236 -8.00 -0.89 17.39
N GLN A 237 -6.94 -0.07 17.41
CA GLN A 237 -7.05 1.39 17.44
C GLN A 237 -7.71 1.93 16.15
N LEU A 238 -7.29 1.48 14.97
CA LEU A 238 -7.87 1.90 13.69
C LEU A 238 -9.36 1.56 13.61
N LEU A 239 -9.74 0.33 13.95
CA LEU A 239 -11.13 -0.14 13.96
C LEU A 239 -12.03 0.71 14.87
N SER A 240 -11.50 1.24 15.98
CA SER A 240 -12.25 2.13 16.88
C SER A 240 -12.53 3.52 16.30
N LEU A 241 -11.91 3.87 15.17
CA LEU A 241 -12.08 5.14 14.46
C LEU A 241 -13.00 5.03 13.23
N GLN A 242 -13.59 3.85 12.97
CA GLN A 242 -14.51 3.68 11.85
C GLN A 242 -15.89 4.24 12.17
N ASN A 243 -16.44 5.05 11.26
CA ASN A 243 -17.80 5.58 11.34
C ASN A 243 -18.87 4.52 11.07
N PRO A 244 -20.14 4.76 11.49
CA PRO A 244 -21.26 3.87 11.18
C PRO A 244 -21.51 3.65 9.69
N ASP A 245 -21.18 4.62 8.83
CA ASP A 245 -21.30 4.52 7.38
C ASP A 245 -20.14 3.74 6.72
N GLY A 246 -19.14 3.33 7.51
CA GLY A 246 -17.98 2.57 7.06
C GLY A 246 -16.72 3.40 6.79
N SER A 247 -16.80 4.74 6.81
CA SER A 247 -15.64 5.59 6.53
C SER A 247 -14.64 5.66 7.69
N PHE A 248 -13.41 6.09 7.39
CA PHE A 248 -12.34 6.37 8.35
C PHE A 248 -11.94 7.86 8.34
N GLY A 249 -12.93 8.76 8.35
CA GLY A 249 -12.70 10.21 8.42
C GLY A 249 -13.42 10.89 9.58
N ILE A 250 -12.96 12.07 9.96
CA ILE A 250 -13.68 12.96 10.89
C ILE A 250 -14.24 14.10 10.05
N ARG A 251 -15.56 14.07 9.81
CA ARG A 251 -16.24 15.12 9.04
C ARG A 251 -16.20 16.44 9.81
N GLN A 252 -15.43 17.38 9.30
CA GLN A 252 -15.43 18.77 9.74
C GLN A 252 -16.20 19.60 8.70
N HIS A 253 -17.04 20.52 9.18
CA HIS A 253 -17.89 21.33 8.31
C HIS A 253 -17.06 22.11 7.28
N GLY A 254 -17.42 22.01 6.00
CA GLY A 254 -16.73 22.70 4.90
C GLY A 254 -15.40 22.11 4.44
N GLN A 255 -14.97 20.94 4.95
CA GLN A 255 -13.80 20.24 4.40
C GLN A 255 -14.14 19.51 3.09
N PRO A 256 -13.17 19.35 2.17
CA PRO A 256 -13.32 18.45 1.02
C PRO A 256 -13.61 17.01 1.47
N HIS A 257 -14.41 16.27 0.71
CA HIS A 257 -14.72 14.87 1.02
C HIS A 257 -13.57 13.89 0.68
N TYR A 258 -12.69 14.22 -0.28
CA TYR A 258 -11.66 13.29 -0.73
C TYR A 258 -10.69 12.76 0.36
N PRO A 259 -10.25 13.55 1.35
CA PRO A 259 -9.48 13.03 2.49
C PRO A 259 -10.16 11.89 3.25
N GLU A 260 -11.50 11.92 3.39
CA GLU A 260 -12.27 10.83 4.03
C GLU A 260 -12.22 9.57 3.18
N TYR A 261 -12.30 9.71 1.84
CA TYR A 261 -12.08 8.60 0.91
C TYR A 261 -10.65 8.03 1.01
N HIS A 262 -9.62 8.88 0.98
CA HIS A 262 -8.22 8.45 1.02
C HIS A 262 -7.91 7.68 2.32
N ALA A 263 -8.30 8.22 3.48
CA ALA A 263 -8.14 7.55 4.77
C ALA A 263 -8.88 6.21 4.80
N THR A 264 -10.09 6.14 4.24
CA THR A 264 -10.87 4.89 4.13
C THR A 264 -10.22 3.87 3.20
N MET A 265 -9.65 4.31 2.09
CA MET A 265 -8.94 3.48 1.12
C MET A 265 -7.66 2.88 1.71
N ILE A 266 -6.80 3.69 2.34
CA ILE A 266 -5.55 3.22 2.98
C ILE A 266 -5.88 2.25 4.12
N SER A 267 -6.90 2.58 4.94
CA SER A 267 -7.39 1.68 5.99
C SER A 267 -7.87 0.35 5.41
N SER A 268 -8.68 0.38 4.33
CA SER A 268 -9.18 -0.82 3.65
C SER A 268 -8.06 -1.67 3.07
N TRP A 269 -7.00 -1.06 2.53
CA TRP A 269 -5.82 -1.78 2.06
C TRP A 269 -5.10 -2.48 3.22
N LEU A 270 -4.93 -1.83 4.38
CA LEU A 270 -4.35 -2.46 5.57
C LEU A 270 -5.20 -3.63 6.10
N LEU A 271 -6.52 -3.48 6.16
CA LEU A 271 -7.43 -4.55 6.58
C LEU A 271 -7.39 -5.75 5.61
N ALA A 272 -7.43 -5.49 4.29
CA ALA A 272 -7.34 -6.51 3.26
C ALA A 272 -5.97 -7.22 3.29
N TRP A 273 -4.88 -6.49 3.50
CA TRP A 273 -3.54 -7.05 3.67
C TRP A 273 -3.48 -7.99 4.86
N TRP A 274 -4.03 -7.59 6.02
CA TRP A 274 -4.01 -8.45 7.21
C TRP A 274 -4.82 -9.73 7.00
N LEU A 275 -6.03 -9.62 6.43
CA LEU A 275 -6.86 -10.79 6.12
C LEU A 275 -6.15 -11.74 5.14
N HIS A 276 -5.56 -11.21 4.08
CA HIS A 276 -4.79 -11.99 3.11
C HIS A 276 -3.57 -12.66 3.78
N ARG A 277 -2.80 -11.91 4.58
CA ARG A 277 -1.57 -12.38 5.25
C ARG A 277 -1.79 -13.51 6.25
N HIS A 278 -2.89 -13.47 7.00
CA HIS A 278 -3.16 -14.41 8.10
C HIS A 278 -4.22 -15.47 7.78
N HIS A 279 -5.07 -15.23 6.79
CA HIS A 279 -6.22 -16.08 6.46
C HIS A 279 -6.45 -16.31 4.95
N GLY A 280 -5.71 -15.61 4.07
CA GLY A 280 -5.61 -15.96 2.66
C GLY A 280 -4.95 -17.33 2.48
N ARG A 281 -5.36 -18.03 1.44
CA ARG A 281 -4.77 -19.29 0.97
C ARG A 281 -4.15 -19.07 -0.40
#